data_AF-A0A2Z4JX27-F1
#
_entry.id   AF-A0A2Z4JX27-F1
#
_cell.length_a   1.000
_cell.length_b   1.000
_cell.length_c   1.000
_cell.angle_alpha   90.00
_cell.angle_beta   90.00
_cell.angle_gamma   90.00
#
_symmetry.space_group_name_H-M   'P 1'
#
loop_
_entity.id
_entity.type
_entity.pdbx_description
1 polymer ?
#
loop_
_entity_poly.entity_id
_entity_poly.type
_entity_poly.pdbx_seq_one_letter_code
_entity_poly.pdbx_strand_id
1 'polypeptide(L)'
;MGGRVSRWHIRPRPLPRESITSWLIRIAEAKGTKHHSLMKELVPGLEFWTRDSDLVAPPELIEALAVKTGVPLERARCTALSAYEGVLAECISGANQSFMVVPLGVRHRIRKAHGQAFCPQCLAEETAYLPLTWRLRLFPTCTRHGTILMDACLDCGAPYQPHRGGMRLCDRCALDLTTLEARTADPNVLTLQAHNELVLDGCAVAWPYLNGTHPIAFFAMELALFRAIVSRGWGSRVRDALQPSIGTLEFEYRAKTPSIRAMTTISAHNAMRGVERLLRGWPFGLVGLCGEARAWASWIVPEETGVQTPFALRDALDTYLRPGSSNAR
;
A
#
# COMPACT_ATOMS: atom_id res chain seq x y z
N MET A 1 -20.18 20.54 33.05
CA MET A 1 -21.46 19.80 32.93
C MET A 1 -21.23 18.58 32.04
N GLY A 2 -21.14 17.39 32.64
CA GLY A 2 -20.85 16.15 31.93
C GLY A 2 -22.06 15.70 31.11
N GLY A 3 -22.11 16.08 29.83
CA GLY A 3 -23.09 15.54 28.89
C GLY A 3 -22.92 14.02 28.80
N ARG A 4 -24.02 13.27 28.97
CA ARG A 4 -24.01 11.81 28.79
C ARG A 4 -23.41 11.49 27.42
N VAL A 5 -22.26 10.82 27.43
CA VAL A 5 -21.66 10.23 26.22
C VAL A 5 -22.62 9.18 25.69
N SER A 6 -23.42 9.55 24.70
CA SER A 6 -24.37 8.64 24.05
C SER A 6 -23.64 7.77 23.02
N ARG A 7 -23.38 6.52 23.41
CA ARG A 7 -22.83 5.47 22.54
C ARG A 7 -23.93 4.85 21.69
N TRP A 8 -23.56 4.31 20.53
CA TRP A 8 -24.48 3.53 19.72
C TRP A 8 -24.75 2.15 20.33
N HIS A 9 -25.96 1.65 20.10
CA HIS A 9 -26.31 0.26 20.39
C HIS A 9 -25.56 -0.70 19.45
N ILE A 10 -25.61 -0.43 18.14
CA ILE A 10 -24.82 -1.12 17.11
C ILE A 10 -23.53 -0.35 16.89
N ARG A 11 -22.41 -0.98 17.25
CA ARG A 11 -21.08 -0.34 17.30
C ARG A 11 -19.96 -1.30 16.86
N PRO A 12 -19.87 -1.64 15.56
CA PRO A 12 -18.75 -2.40 15.03
C PRO A 12 -17.42 -1.77 15.43
N ARG A 13 -16.48 -2.59 15.91
CA ARG A 13 -15.12 -2.15 16.21
C ARG A 13 -14.26 -2.26 14.95
N PRO A 14 -13.23 -1.41 14.79
CA PRO A 14 -12.34 -1.51 13.65
C PRO A 14 -11.55 -2.83 13.75
N LEU A 15 -11.43 -3.52 12.63
CA LEU A 15 -10.61 -4.72 12.48
C LEU A 15 -9.12 -4.37 12.32
N PRO A 16 -8.20 -5.36 12.43
CA PRO A 16 -6.77 -5.11 12.29
C PRO A 16 -6.45 -4.37 10.98
N ARG A 17 -5.76 -3.24 11.09
CA ARG A 17 -5.34 -2.36 9.98
C ARG A 17 -6.49 -1.84 9.10
N GLU A 18 -7.75 -1.94 9.54
CA GLU A 18 -8.91 -1.53 8.74
C GLU A 18 -8.90 -0.02 8.46
N SER A 19 -9.19 0.37 7.21
CA SER A 19 -9.32 1.79 6.86
C SER A 19 -10.57 2.43 7.44
N ILE A 20 -10.52 3.73 7.69
CA ILE A 20 -11.68 4.51 8.17
C ILE A 20 -12.83 4.45 7.17
N THR A 21 -12.54 4.44 5.86
CA THR A 21 -13.54 4.20 4.81
C THR A 21 -14.22 2.84 4.99
N SER A 22 -13.45 1.75 5.17
CA SER A 22 -13.99 0.41 5.41
C SER A 22 -14.84 0.35 6.68
N TRP A 23 -14.34 0.94 7.76
CA TRP A 23 -15.02 0.93 9.04
C TRP A 23 -16.35 1.67 8.99
N LEU A 24 -16.39 2.85 8.35
CA LEU A 24 -17.63 3.61 8.13
C LEU A 24 -18.63 2.84 7.26
N ILE A 25 -18.16 2.10 6.25
CA ILE A 25 -19.03 1.27 5.41
C ILE A 25 -19.68 0.17 6.24
N ARG A 26 -18.90 -0.57 7.04
CA ARG A 26 -19.44 -1.62 7.92
C ARG A 26 -20.35 -1.09 9.01
N ILE A 27 -20.05 0.08 9.59
CA ILE A 27 -20.95 0.73 10.55
C ILE A 27 -22.29 1.05 9.87
N ALA A 28 -22.24 1.62 8.66
CA ALA A 28 -23.45 1.97 7.91
C ALA A 28 -24.29 0.73 7.56
N GLU A 29 -23.65 -0.34 7.10
CA GLU A 29 -24.28 -1.63 6.82
C GLU A 29 -24.91 -2.24 8.08
N ALA A 30 -24.15 -2.35 9.18
CA ALA A 30 -24.65 -2.91 10.43
C ALA A 30 -25.82 -2.11 11.02
N LYS A 31 -25.83 -0.77 10.83
CA LYS A 31 -26.92 0.11 11.26
C LYS A 31 -28.09 0.17 10.26
N GLY A 32 -27.97 -0.42 9.07
CA GLY A 32 -28.96 -0.28 8.00
C GLY A 32 -29.15 1.17 7.54
N THR A 33 -28.12 2.01 7.60
CA THR A 33 -28.20 3.45 7.28
C THR A 33 -27.32 3.82 6.09
N LYS A 34 -27.68 4.90 5.38
CA LYS A 34 -26.86 5.44 4.29
C LYS A 34 -25.65 6.17 4.84
N HIS A 35 -24.50 6.11 4.16
CA HIS A 35 -23.27 6.81 4.59
C HIS A 35 -23.49 8.30 4.86
N HIS A 36 -24.29 8.98 4.04
CA HIS A 36 -24.60 10.41 4.25
C HIS A 36 -25.34 10.67 5.57
N SER A 37 -26.30 9.82 5.93
CA SER A 37 -27.02 9.92 7.21
C SER A 37 -26.08 9.64 8.38
N LEU A 38 -25.21 8.63 8.25
CA LEU A 38 -24.18 8.32 9.24
C LEU A 38 -23.23 9.52 9.45
N MET A 39 -22.75 10.15 8.37
CA MET A 39 -21.87 11.31 8.45
C MET A 39 -22.56 12.51 9.08
N LYS A 40 -23.84 12.76 8.77
CA LYS A 40 -24.63 13.80 9.46
C LYS A 40 -24.76 13.56 10.95
N GLU A 41 -24.87 12.30 11.38
CA GLU A 41 -24.91 11.95 12.81
C GLU A 41 -23.55 12.13 13.49
N LEU A 42 -22.46 11.79 12.80
CA LEU A 42 -21.10 11.86 13.35
C LEU A 42 -20.55 13.28 13.37
N VAL A 43 -20.48 13.93 12.20
CA VAL A 43 -19.88 15.25 12.01
C VAL A 43 -20.69 15.99 10.92
N PRO A 44 -21.75 16.73 11.29
CA PRO A 44 -22.53 17.52 10.35
C PRO A 44 -21.66 18.46 9.52
N GLY A 45 -21.86 18.48 8.20
CA GLY A 45 -21.13 19.36 7.28
C GLY A 45 -19.78 18.82 6.78
N LEU A 46 -19.26 17.72 7.36
CA LEU A 46 -18.00 17.13 6.92
C LEU A 46 -18.15 16.40 5.58
N GLU A 47 -17.46 16.88 4.54
CA GLU A 47 -17.44 16.27 3.22
C GLU A 47 -16.41 15.13 3.09
N PHE A 48 -16.52 14.10 3.93
CA PHE A 48 -15.57 12.97 3.96
C PHE A 48 -15.30 12.32 2.59
N TRP A 49 -16.35 12.06 1.82
CA TRP A 49 -16.27 11.33 0.55
C TRP A 49 -15.67 12.14 -0.61
N THR A 50 -15.42 13.44 -0.44
CA THR A 50 -14.85 14.30 -1.49
C THR A 50 -13.33 14.36 -1.47
N ARG A 51 -12.69 13.71 -0.49
CA ARG A 51 -11.24 13.67 -0.28
C ARG A 51 -10.75 12.24 -0.04
N ASP A 52 -9.44 12.06 -0.01
CA ASP A 52 -8.83 10.78 0.40
C ASP A 52 -8.59 10.79 1.91
N SER A 53 -9.67 10.60 2.67
CA SER A 53 -9.63 10.65 4.14
C SER A 53 -9.01 9.42 4.79
N ASP A 54 -8.66 8.39 4.01
CA ASP A 54 -7.84 7.28 4.51
C ASP A 54 -6.37 7.67 4.67
N LEU A 55 -5.91 8.75 4.00
CA LEU A 55 -4.57 9.30 4.21
C LEU A 55 -4.44 9.92 5.59
N VAL A 56 -5.26 10.95 5.83
CA VAL A 56 -5.33 11.71 7.07
C VAL A 56 -6.81 11.85 7.41
N ALA A 57 -7.24 11.12 8.43
CA ALA A 57 -8.62 11.19 8.89
C ALA A 57 -8.85 12.51 9.65
N PRO A 58 -9.98 13.21 9.43
CA PRO A 58 -10.34 14.39 10.21
C PRO A 58 -10.39 14.06 11.71
N PRO A 59 -9.68 14.79 12.59
CA PRO A 59 -9.64 14.51 14.02
C PRO A 59 -11.02 14.43 14.67
N GLU A 60 -11.91 15.35 14.30
CA GLU A 60 -13.29 15.43 14.79
C GLU A 60 -14.10 14.16 14.45
N LEU A 61 -13.82 13.53 13.30
CA LEU A 61 -14.46 12.29 12.90
C LEU A 61 -13.93 11.10 13.70
N ILE A 62 -12.61 11.04 13.92
CA ILE A 62 -11.96 10.01 14.72
C ILE A 62 -12.46 10.05 16.18
N GLU A 63 -12.54 11.25 16.76
CA GLU A 63 -13.08 11.46 18.09
C GLU A 63 -14.55 11.06 18.19
N ALA A 64 -15.38 11.50 17.23
CA ALA A 64 -16.79 11.12 17.18
C ALA A 64 -16.95 9.59 17.08
N LEU A 65 -16.17 8.93 16.23
CA LEU A 65 -16.19 7.47 16.09
C LEU A 65 -15.75 6.78 17.38
N ALA A 66 -14.66 7.22 18.02
CA ALA A 66 -14.18 6.68 19.29
C ALA A 66 -15.26 6.78 20.39
N VAL A 67 -15.90 7.94 20.50
CA VAL A 67 -16.99 8.21 21.44
C VAL A 67 -18.20 7.31 21.15
N LYS A 68 -18.68 7.30 19.90
CA LYS A 68 -19.90 6.58 19.51
C LYS A 68 -19.75 5.07 19.58
N THR A 69 -18.59 4.54 19.23
CA THR A 69 -18.32 3.10 19.25
C THR A 69 -17.74 2.60 20.58
N GLY A 70 -17.25 3.50 21.43
CA GLY A 70 -16.53 3.15 22.65
C GLY A 70 -15.16 2.52 22.39
N VAL A 71 -14.60 2.72 21.19
CA VAL A 71 -13.25 2.31 20.82
C VAL A 71 -12.25 3.31 21.40
N PRO A 72 -11.11 2.88 21.97
CA PRO A 72 -10.07 3.79 22.42
C PRO A 72 -9.62 4.72 21.29
N LEU A 73 -9.38 6.00 21.59
CA LEU A 73 -9.03 7.00 20.60
C LEU A 73 -7.79 6.60 19.77
N GLU A 74 -6.76 6.03 20.43
CA GLU A 74 -5.56 5.56 19.73
C GLU A 74 -5.87 4.46 18.71
N ARG A 75 -6.75 3.51 19.04
CA ARG A 75 -7.18 2.48 18.08
C ARG A 75 -8.00 3.06 16.93
N ALA A 76 -8.79 4.11 17.18
CA ALA A 76 -9.51 4.80 16.12
C ALA A 76 -8.54 5.54 15.18
N ARG A 77 -7.49 6.19 15.73
CA ARG A 77 -6.43 6.84 14.94
C ARG A 77 -5.69 5.86 14.02
N CYS A 78 -5.53 4.60 14.42
CA CYS A 78 -4.97 3.53 13.59
C CYS A 78 -5.80 3.15 12.35
N THR A 79 -6.94 3.81 12.09
CA THR A 79 -7.76 3.60 10.88
C THR A 79 -7.42 4.57 9.74
N ALA A 80 -6.39 5.39 9.88
CA ALA A 80 -5.82 6.21 8.81
C ALA A 80 -4.34 5.90 8.59
N LEU A 81 -3.83 6.14 7.38
CA LEU A 81 -2.43 5.94 7.04
C LEU A 81 -1.48 6.82 7.84
N SER A 82 -1.93 7.98 8.34
CA SER A 82 -1.17 8.83 9.26
C SER A 82 -0.73 8.12 10.53
N ALA A 83 -1.36 6.99 10.90
CA ALA A 83 -0.87 6.15 12.01
C ALA A 83 0.48 5.47 11.73
N TYR A 84 0.94 5.47 10.48
CA TYR A 84 2.25 4.95 10.08
C TYR A 84 3.32 6.06 9.95
N GLU A 85 3.04 7.28 10.39
CA GLU A 85 4.08 8.31 10.55
C GLU A 85 5.13 7.85 11.58
N GLY A 86 6.41 8.11 11.29
CA GLY A 86 7.53 7.59 12.08
C GLY A 86 7.95 6.16 11.75
N VAL A 87 7.11 5.39 11.05
CA VAL A 87 7.41 4.00 10.66
C VAL A 87 7.57 3.87 9.15
N LEU A 88 6.56 4.30 8.38
CA LEU A 88 6.55 4.23 6.92
C LEU A 88 7.22 5.45 6.27
N ALA A 89 6.99 6.62 6.86
CA ALA A 89 7.55 7.90 6.43
C ALA A 89 7.56 8.87 7.61
N GLU A 90 8.37 9.92 7.55
CA GLU A 90 8.42 10.96 8.60
C GLU A 90 7.09 11.70 8.72
N CYS A 91 6.44 11.98 7.59
CA CYS A 91 5.12 12.61 7.54
C CYS A 91 4.31 12.06 6.36
N ILE A 92 3.03 11.82 6.60
CA ILE A 92 2.06 11.35 5.61
C ILE A 92 1.03 12.46 5.45
N SER A 93 1.26 13.34 4.46
CA SER A 93 0.36 14.44 4.14
C SER A 93 -0.09 14.43 2.68
N GLY A 94 -1.26 15.03 2.41
CA GLY A 94 -1.85 15.05 1.07
C GLY A 94 -1.03 15.77 -0.01
N ALA A 95 -0.07 16.63 0.40
CA ALA A 95 0.87 17.32 -0.49
C ALA A 95 2.15 16.49 -0.73
N ASN A 96 2.68 15.82 0.31
CA ASN A 96 3.79 14.88 0.21
C ASN A 96 3.24 13.48 -0.07
N GLN A 97 2.62 13.31 -1.24
CA GLN A 97 2.21 12.00 -1.74
C GLN A 97 3.47 11.17 -1.95
N SER A 98 3.92 10.52 -0.88
CA SER A 98 4.97 9.53 -0.93
C SER A 98 4.65 8.60 -2.09
N PHE A 99 5.64 8.28 -2.92
CA PHE A 99 5.47 7.44 -4.11
C PHE A 99 4.90 6.04 -3.81
N MET A 100 4.64 5.76 -2.52
CA MET A 100 4.11 4.56 -1.96
C MET A 100 2.58 4.51 -1.90
N VAL A 101 1.85 5.62 -1.78
CA VAL A 101 0.37 5.54 -1.70
C VAL A 101 -0.26 5.58 -3.10
N VAL A 102 -1.13 4.62 -3.39
CA VAL A 102 -1.86 4.55 -4.66
C VAL A 102 -3.05 5.53 -4.61
N PRO A 103 -3.14 6.48 -5.55
CA PRO A 103 -4.17 7.51 -5.50
C PRO A 103 -5.56 6.97 -5.85
N LEU A 104 -6.59 7.45 -5.15
CA LEU A 104 -7.99 7.17 -5.52
C LEU A 104 -8.48 8.00 -6.72
N GLY A 105 -7.79 9.09 -7.09
CA GLY A 105 -8.23 9.98 -8.17
C GLY A 105 -9.58 10.62 -7.86
N VAL A 106 -9.70 11.23 -6.68
CA VAL A 106 -10.96 11.74 -6.15
C VAL A 106 -11.44 12.95 -6.93
N ARG A 107 -12.64 12.88 -7.51
CA ARG A 107 -13.34 14.02 -8.11
C ARG A 107 -14.78 14.02 -7.59
N HIS A 108 -15.08 14.99 -6.73
CA HIS A 108 -16.27 14.92 -5.88
C HIS A 108 -16.32 13.55 -5.17
N ARG A 109 -17.41 12.80 -5.30
CA ARG A 109 -17.59 11.49 -4.64
C ARG A 109 -17.24 10.29 -5.53
N ILE A 110 -16.59 10.54 -6.68
CA ILE A 110 -16.21 9.53 -7.67
C ILE A 110 -14.70 9.31 -7.58
N ARG A 111 -14.29 8.04 -7.51
CA ARG A 111 -12.88 7.64 -7.61
C ARG A 111 -12.57 7.29 -9.06
N LYS A 112 -11.65 8.03 -9.68
CA LYS A 112 -11.26 7.85 -11.09
C LYS A 112 -10.01 7.00 -11.27
N ALA A 113 -9.27 6.74 -10.20
CA ALA A 113 -8.08 5.90 -10.22
C ALA A 113 -8.27 4.64 -9.37
N HIS A 114 -7.43 3.65 -9.61
CA HIS A 114 -7.48 2.30 -9.05
C HIS A 114 -6.74 2.20 -7.70
N GLY A 115 -6.95 3.19 -6.82
CA GLY A 115 -6.19 3.29 -5.57
C GLY A 115 -6.68 2.40 -4.44
N GLN A 116 -7.89 1.87 -4.53
CA GLN A 116 -8.43 0.92 -3.57
C GLN A 116 -8.38 -0.47 -4.17
N ALA A 117 -7.53 -1.32 -3.61
CA ALA A 117 -7.48 -2.73 -3.95
C ALA A 117 -8.40 -3.57 -3.03
N PHE A 118 -8.66 -4.81 -3.43
CA PHE A 118 -9.47 -5.78 -2.71
C PHE A 118 -9.00 -7.22 -2.97
N CYS A 119 -9.43 -8.12 -2.10
CA CYS A 119 -9.26 -9.57 -2.25
C CYS A 119 -10.66 -10.21 -2.33
N PRO A 120 -11.03 -10.90 -3.42
CA PRO A 120 -12.34 -11.56 -3.56
C PRO A 120 -12.69 -12.46 -2.38
N GLN A 121 -11.72 -13.25 -1.92
CA GLN A 121 -11.90 -14.16 -0.78
C GLN A 121 -12.17 -13.38 0.52
N CYS A 122 -11.54 -12.22 0.73
CA CYS A 122 -11.85 -11.37 1.88
C CYS A 122 -13.26 -10.77 1.82
N LEU A 123 -13.75 -10.48 0.62
CA LEU A 123 -15.10 -9.96 0.44
C LEU A 123 -16.17 -11.05 0.63
N ALA A 124 -15.84 -12.30 0.32
CA ALA A 124 -16.72 -13.47 0.47
C ALA A 124 -16.92 -13.88 1.94
N GLU A 125 -16.02 -13.49 2.84
CA GLU A 125 -16.17 -13.76 4.27
C GLU A 125 -17.37 -13.05 4.90
N GLU A 126 -17.80 -13.58 6.04
CA GLU A 126 -18.89 -13.03 6.85
C GLU A 126 -18.67 -11.53 7.12
N THR A 127 -17.45 -11.19 7.56
CA THR A 127 -17.05 -9.80 7.84
C THR A 127 -16.01 -9.31 6.85
N ALA A 128 -16.48 -8.82 5.69
CA ALA A 128 -15.64 -8.14 4.73
C ALA A 128 -15.09 -6.82 5.31
N TYR A 129 -13.81 -6.53 5.07
CA TYR A 129 -13.19 -5.26 5.39
C TYR A 129 -11.97 -5.00 4.50
N LEU A 130 -11.50 -3.75 4.47
CA LEU A 130 -10.38 -3.30 3.65
C LEU A 130 -9.24 -2.77 4.53
N PRO A 131 -8.09 -3.47 4.57
CA PRO A 131 -6.87 -2.97 5.19
C PRO A 131 -6.33 -1.68 4.53
N LEU A 132 -5.79 -0.77 5.34
CA LEU A 132 -5.06 0.43 4.90
C LEU A 132 -3.85 0.07 4.04
N THR A 133 -3.14 -1.00 4.40
CA THR A 133 -1.97 -1.49 3.65
C THR A 133 -2.27 -1.76 2.18
N TRP A 134 -3.51 -2.11 1.81
CA TRP A 134 -3.89 -2.31 0.40
C TRP A 134 -3.95 -1.02 -0.43
N ARG A 135 -3.75 0.14 0.21
CA ARG A 135 -3.52 1.43 -0.44
C ARG A 135 -2.04 1.69 -0.74
N LEU A 136 -1.13 0.82 -0.31
CA LEU A 136 0.32 0.99 -0.43
C LEU A 136 0.88 0.13 -1.57
N ARG A 137 1.78 0.72 -2.37
CA ARG A 137 2.36 0.11 -3.57
C ARG A 137 3.22 -1.11 -3.26
N LEU A 138 3.87 -1.13 -2.09
CA LEU A 138 4.70 -2.26 -1.63
C LEU A 138 3.87 -3.42 -1.06
N PHE A 139 2.53 -3.30 -1.00
CA PHE A 139 1.64 -4.29 -0.41
C PHE A 139 0.62 -4.82 -1.44
N PRO A 140 1.06 -5.45 -2.54
CA PRO A 140 0.20 -5.87 -3.63
C PRO A 140 -0.54 -7.20 -3.38
N THR A 141 -0.36 -7.84 -2.22
CA THR A 141 -0.93 -9.17 -1.92
C THR A 141 -1.89 -9.16 -0.73
N CYS A 142 -2.75 -10.17 -0.67
CA CYS A 142 -3.47 -10.54 0.53
C CYS A 142 -2.67 -11.62 1.26
N THR A 143 -2.02 -11.27 2.37
CA THR A 143 -1.24 -12.21 3.19
C THR A 143 -2.11 -13.29 3.86
N ARG A 144 -3.41 -13.02 4.03
CA ARG A 144 -4.36 -13.99 4.60
C ARG A 144 -4.74 -15.12 3.62
N HIS A 145 -4.90 -14.80 2.34
CA HIS A 145 -5.34 -15.76 1.32
C HIS A 145 -4.27 -16.16 0.32
N GLY A 146 -3.08 -15.55 0.39
CA GLY A 146 -1.96 -15.87 -0.50
C GLY A 146 -2.21 -15.45 -1.96
N THR A 147 -3.01 -14.41 -2.21
CA THR A 147 -3.38 -13.96 -3.56
C THR A 147 -2.89 -12.56 -3.87
N ILE A 148 -2.70 -12.25 -5.15
CA ILE A 148 -2.46 -10.89 -5.63
C ILE A 148 -3.78 -10.12 -5.53
N LEU A 149 -3.74 -8.91 -4.96
CA LEU A 149 -4.92 -8.06 -4.84
C LEU A 149 -5.45 -7.64 -6.22
N MET A 150 -6.71 -7.27 -6.28
CA MET A 150 -7.37 -6.72 -7.48
C MET A 150 -7.73 -5.25 -7.23
N ASP A 151 -7.61 -4.41 -8.24
CA ASP A 151 -7.85 -2.95 -8.15
C ASP A 151 -8.91 -2.46 -9.14
N ALA A 152 -9.51 -3.36 -9.92
CA ALA A 152 -10.52 -3.09 -10.92
C ALA A 152 -11.53 -4.24 -11.02
N CYS A 153 -12.73 -3.92 -11.47
CA CYS A 153 -13.70 -4.93 -11.91
C CYS A 153 -13.19 -5.63 -13.19
N LEU A 154 -13.26 -6.96 -13.25
CA LEU A 154 -12.81 -7.72 -14.43
C LEU A 154 -13.73 -7.62 -15.64
N ASP A 155 -15.03 -7.34 -15.43
CA ASP A 155 -15.99 -7.19 -16.52
C ASP A 155 -15.91 -5.79 -17.15
N CYS A 156 -16.15 -4.75 -16.35
CA CYS A 156 -16.25 -3.38 -16.87
C CYS A 156 -14.97 -2.53 -16.72
N GLY A 157 -13.92 -3.05 -16.09
CA GLY A 157 -12.67 -2.31 -15.86
C GLY A 157 -12.76 -1.13 -14.89
N ALA A 158 -13.90 -0.89 -14.24
CA ALA A 158 -14.08 0.25 -13.34
C ALA A 158 -13.24 0.11 -12.05
N PRO A 159 -12.73 1.23 -11.47
CA PRO A 159 -12.13 1.22 -10.14
C PRO A 159 -13.09 0.69 -9.08
N TYR A 160 -12.57 -0.02 -8.08
CA TYR A 160 -13.36 -0.50 -6.97
C TYR A 160 -13.78 0.65 -6.04
N GLN A 161 -15.09 0.83 -5.84
CA GLN A 161 -15.68 1.95 -5.10
C GLN A 161 -16.73 1.45 -4.09
N PRO A 162 -16.29 0.85 -2.96
CA PRO A 162 -17.19 0.20 -2.02
C PRO A 162 -18.17 1.15 -1.33
N HIS A 163 -17.83 2.44 -1.23
CA HIS A 163 -18.71 3.47 -0.66
C HIS A 163 -19.93 3.82 -1.53
N ARG A 164 -20.04 3.25 -2.73
CA ARG A 164 -21.17 3.47 -3.65
C ARG A 164 -22.04 2.22 -3.83
N GLY A 165 -21.43 1.05 -3.96
CA GLY A 165 -22.11 -0.22 -4.27
C GLY A 165 -22.12 -1.23 -3.13
N GLY A 166 -21.56 -0.89 -1.96
CA GLY A 166 -21.21 -1.86 -0.93
C GLY A 166 -19.90 -2.58 -1.25
N MET A 167 -19.41 -3.41 -0.33
CA MET A 167 -18.10 -4.07 -0.49
C MET A 167 -18.09 -5.18 -1.55
N ARG A 168 -19.21 -5.86 -1.76
CA ARG A 168 -19.24 -7.11 -2.53
C ARG A 168 -19.55 -6.94 -4.01
N LEU A 169 -20.10 -5.79 -4.42
CA LEU A 169 -20.56 -5.57 -5.79
C LEU A 169 -19.78 -4.45 -6.47
N CYS A 170 -19.57 -4.58 -7.78
CA CYS A 170 -19.09 -3.47 -8.59
C CYS A 170 -20.13 -2.34 -8.65
N ASP A 171 -19.73 -1.10 -8.34
CA ASP A 171 -20.65 0.05 -8.33
C ASP A 171 -21.18 0.44 -9.73
N ARG A 172 -20.58 -0.09 -10.79
CA ARG A 172 -20.92 0.22 -12.18
C ARG A 172 -21.76 -0.85 -12.87
N CYS A 173 -21.32 -2.11 -12.83
CA CYS A 173 -21.95 -3.21 -13.57
C CYS A 173 -22.64 -4.23 -12.65
N ALA A 174 -22.61 -4.02 -11.33
CA ALA A 174 -23.17 -4.93 -10.32
C ALA A 174 -22.58 -6.36 -10.31
N LEU A 175 -21.48 -6.63 -11.02
CA LEU A 175 -20.74 -7.88 -10.90
C LEU A 175 -20.42 -8.19 -9.44
N ASP A 176 -20.68 -9.43 -9.02
CA ASP A 176 -20.32 -9.93 -7.71
C ASP A 176 -18.80 -10.19 -7.63
N LEU A 177 -18.11 -9.31 -6.91
CA LEU A 177 -16.66 -9.34 -6.75
C LEU A 177 -16.19 -10.51 -5.89
N THR A 178 -17.07 -11.16 -5.14
CA THR A 178 -16.75 -12.33 -4.30
C THR A 178 -16.54 -13.60 -5.12
N THR A 179 -17.09 -13.63 -6.35
CA THR A 179 -16.99 -14.77 -7.27
C THR A 179 -15.72 -14.77 -8.11
N LEU A 180 -14.92 -13.70 -8.02
CA LEU A 180 -13.71 -13.54 -8.83
C LEU A 180 -12.58 -14.43 -8.33
N GLU A 181 -11.85 -15.04 -9.27
CA GLU A 181 -10.66 -15.82 -8.96
C GLU A 181 -9.41 -14.92 -8.99
N ALA A 182 -8.82 -14.72 -7.81
CA ALA A 182 -7.56 -14.00 -7.68
C ALA A 182 -6.36 -14.91 -7.97
N ARG A 183 -5.34 -14.37 -8.65
CA ARG A 183 -4.09 -15.09 -8.93
C ARG A 183 -3.34 -15.37 -7.63
N THR A 184 -2.73 -16.54 -7.50
CA THR A 184 -1.82 -16.86 -6.39
C THR A 184 -0.62 -15.92 -6.41
N ALA A 185 -0.26 -15.39 -5.24
CA ALA A 185 0.92 -14.56 -5.08
C ALA A 185 2.19 -15.44 -4.95
N ASP A 186 3.30 -14.93 -5.48
CA ASP A 186 4.63 -15.50 -5.23
C ASP A 186 4.90 -15.61 -3.71
N PRO A 187 5.25 -16.80 -3.18
CA PRO A 187 5.47 -17.01 -1.75
C PRO A 187 6.51 -16.07 -1.15
N ASN A 188 7.53 -15.70 -1.91
CA ASN A 188 8.60 -14.83 -1.43
C ASN A 188 8.07 -13.41 -1.19
N VAL A 189 7.19 -12.93 -2.08
CA VAL A 189 6.51 -11.64 -1.91
C VAL A 189 5.56 -11.68 -0.72
N LEU A 190 4.87 -12.80 -0.48
CA LEU A 190 4.05 -12.96 0.71
C LEU A 190 4.89 -12.89 2.00
N THR A 191 6.08 -13.51 2.01
CA THR A 191 7.01 -13.44 3.15
C THR A 191 7.49 -12.01 3.40
N LEU A 192 7.94 -11.29 2.35
CA LEU A 192 8.37 -9.90 2.48
C LEU A 192 7.22 -9.00 2.93
N GLN A 193 6.03 -9.14 2.33
CA GLN A 193 4.89 -8.33 2.74
C GLN A 193 4.44 -8.63 4.17
N ALA A 194 4.41 -9.91 4.59
CA ALA A 194 4.09 -10.26 5.97
C ALA A 194 5.11 -9.67 6.96
N HIS A 195 6.39 -9.67 6.60
CA HIS A 195 7.43 -8.97 7.36
C HIS A 195 7.12 -7.47 7.48
N ASN A 196 6.80 -6.82 6.36
CA ASN A 196 6.47 -5.40 6.32
C ASN A 196 5.23 -5.06 7.15
N GLU A 197 4.22 -5.94 7.16
CA GLU A 197 3.03 -5.79 8.01
C GLU A 197 3.39 -5.83 9.50
N LEU A 198 4.30 -6.73 9.92
CA LEU A 198 4.80 -6.77 11.30
C LEU A 198 5.59 -5.51 11.67
N VAL A 199 6.41 -4.99 10.76
CA VAL A 199 7.14 -3.73 10.97
C VAL A 199 6.17 -2.56 11.13
N LEU A 200 5.10 -2.50 10.33
CA LEU A 200 4.03 -1.51 10.50
C LEU A 200 3.29 -1.66 11.83
N ASP A 201 3.19 -2.87 12.36
CA ASP A 201 2.60 -3.16 13.67
C ASP A 201 3.60 -2.94 14.84
N GLY A 202 4.78 -2.36 14.57
CA GLY A 202 5.74 -1.89 15.56
C GLY A 202 6.87 -2.87 15.88
N CYS A 203 6.98 -3.97 15.15
CA CYS A 203 8.14 -4.86 15.28
C CYS A 203 9.40 -4.23 14.67
N ALA A 204 10.56 -4.54 15.25
CA ALA A 204 11.84 -4.13 14.65
C ALA A 204 12.03 -4.83 13.29
N VAL A 205 12.75 -4.17 12.38
CA VAL A 205 13.18 -4.79 11.13
C VAL A 205 14.08 -5.98 11.46
N ALA A 206 13.64 -7.15 11.07
CA ALA A 206 14.27 -8.45 11.31
C ALA A 206 14.45 -9.18 9.97
N TRP A 207 15.19 -8.55 9.06
CA TRP A 207 15.50 -9.07 7.74
C TRP A 207 17.00 -9.42 7.67
N PRO A 208 17.40 -10.55 7.05
CA PRO A 208 18.81 -10.96 6.96
C PRO A 208 19.72 -9.81 6.50
N TYR A 209 20.82 -9.60 7.21
CA TYR A 209 21.81 -8.54 6.98
C TYR A 209 21.31 -7.09 7.11
N LEU A 210 20.03 -6.90 7.43
CA LEU A 210 19.37 -5.60 7.60
C LEU A 210 18.67 -5.49 8.96
N ASN A 211 18.95 -6.42 9.88
CA ASN A 211 18.39 -6.42 11.23
C ASN A 211 18.66 -5.10 11.96
N GLY A 212 17.64 -4.55 12.60
CA GLY A 212 17.75 -3.29 13.35
C GLY A 212 17.78 -2.03 12.47
N THR A 213 17.65 -2.15 11.14
CA THR A 213 17.46 -0.99 10.27
C THR A 213 16.21 -0.23 10.70
N HIS A 214 16.29 1.10 10.75
CA HIS A 214 15.12 1.92 11.07
C HIS A 214 13.98 1.66 10.06
N PRO A 215 12.72 1.47 10.47
CA PRO A 215 11.61 1.16 9.56
C PRO A 215 11.49 2.09 8.36
N ILE A 216 11.58 3.41 8.55
CA ILE A 216 11.53 4.39 7.45
C ILE A 216 12.64 4.13 6.44
N ALA A 217 13.85 3.81 6.89
CA ALA A 217 14.98 3.54 6.01
C ALA A 217 14.80 2.23 5.24
N PHE A 218 14.21 1.22 5.88
CA PHE A 218 13.91 -0.07 5.25
C PHE A 218 12.86 0.08 4.13
N PHE A 219 11.73 0.74 4.41
CA PHE A 219 10.70 1.02 3.40
C PHE A 219 11.19 1.94 2.27
N ALA A 220 12.03 2.92 2.59
CA ALA A 220 12.66 3.78 1.58
C ALA A 220 13.60 2.99 0.66
N MET A 221 14.31 1.99 1.19
CA MET A 221 15.17 1.11 0.40
C MET A 221 14.35 0.22 -0.52
N GLU A 222 13.29 -0.41 -0.02
CA GLU A 222 12.35 -1.17 -0.85
C GLU A 222 11.78 -0.33 -1.99
N LEU A 223 11.38 0.91 -1.70
CA LEU A 223 10.85 1.85 -2.69
C LEU A 223 11.91 2.26 -3.72
N ALA A 224 13.16 2.45 -3.32
CA ALA A 224 14.26 2.75 -4.24
C ALA A 224 14.53 1.58 -5.20
N LEU A 225 14.59 0.35 -4.67
CA LEU A 225 14.74 -0.87 -5.48
C LEU A 225 13.54 -1.06 -6.41
N PHE A 226 12.32 -0.86 -5.91
CA PHE A 226 11.10 -0.91 -6.70
C PHE A 226 11.18 0.06 -7.89
N ARG A 227 11.56 1.32 -7.64
CA ARG A 227 11.72 2.38 -8.65
C ARG A 227 12.77 2.01 -9.70
N ALA A 228 13.90 1.45 -9.29
CA ALA A 228 14.97 1.03 -10.18
C ALA A 228 14.48 -0.08 -11.14
N ILE A 229 13.81 -1.11 -10.61
CA ILE A 229 13.28 -2.26 -11.36
C ILE A 229 12.26 -1.82 -12.43
N VAL A 230 11.36 -0.90 -12.09
CA VAL A 230 10.24 -0.50 -12.96
C VAL A 230 10.60 0.60 -13.96
N SER A 231 11.83 1.13 -13.89
CA SER A 231 12.29 2.17 -14.80
C SER A 231 12.36 1.64 -16.26
N ARG A 232 12.04 2.52 -17.22
CA ARG A 232 11.95 2.17 -18.65
C ARG A 232 13.31 2.02 -19.34
N GLY A 233 14.27 2.84 -18.94
CA GLY A 233 15.64 2.79 -19.47
C GLY A 233 16.39 1.61 -18.86
N TRP A 234 17.35 1.92 -17.99
CA TRP A 234 18.19 0.91 -17.34
C TRP A 234 17.46 -0.18 -16.56
N GLY A 235 16.23 0.05 -16.10
CA GLY A 235 15.41 -0.98 -15.47
C GLY A 235 15.18 -2.21 -16.35
N SER A 236 15.27 -2.10 -17.69
CA SER A 236 15.27 -3.30 -18.55
C SER A 236 16.43 -4.22 -18.23
N ARG A 237 17.65 -3.70 -18.08
CA ARG A 237 18.83 -4.50 -17.75
C ARG A 237 18.73 -5.14 -16.37
N VAL A 238 18.14 -4.42 -15.41
CA VAL A 238 17.87 -4.97 -14.07
C VAL A 238 16.90 -6.14 -14.17
N ARG A 239 15.83 -6.00 -14.96
CA ARG A 239 14.89 -7.09 -15.21
C ARG A 239 15.55 -8.27 -15.92
N ASP A 240 16.39 -8.00 -16.92
CA ASP A 240 17.11 -9.04 -17.67
C ASP A 240 18.06 -9.82 -16.75
N ALA A 241 18.78 -9.14 -15.84
CA ALA A 241 19.64 -9.80 -14.85
C ALA A 241 18.82 -10.58 -13.79
N LEU A 242 17.62 -10.13 -13.45
CA LEU A 242 16.72 -10.84 -12.54
C LEU A 242 16.05 -12.05 -13.18
N GLN A 243 15.86 -12.05 -14.51
CA GLN A 243 15.07 -13.03 -15.25
C GLN A 243 15.53 -14.50 -15.01
N PRO A 244 16.83 -14.85 -14.94
CA PRO A 244 17.25 -16.21 -14.62
C PRO A 244 16.82 -16.69 -13.24
N SER A 245 16.68 -15.79 -12.25
CA SER A 245 16.33 -16.15 -10.87
C SER A 245 14.83 -16.19 -10.62
N ILE A 246 14.07 -15.26 -11.22
CA ILE A 246 12.65 -15.06 -10.88
C ILE A 246 11.74 -15.00 -12.13
N GLY A 247 12.27 -15.31 -13.31
CA GLY A 247 11.53 -15.21 -14.55
C GLY A 247 11.26 -13.76 -14.99
N THR A 248 10.53 -13.61 -16.09
CA THR A 248 10.25 -12.32 -16.70
C THR A 248 9.37 -11.44 -15.79
N LEU A 249 9.72 -10.16 -15.68
CA LEU A 249 8.94 -9.16 -14.97
C LEU A 249 8.24 -8.24 -15.98
N GLU A 250 6.92 -8.34 -16.06
CA GLU A 250 6.10 -7.53 -16.96
C GLU A 250 5.31 -6.45 -16.21
N PHE A 251 5.19 -5.27 -16.83
CA PHE A 251 4.53 -4.12 -16.22
C PHE A 251 3.43 -3.53 -17.11
N GLU A 252 2.24 -3.49 -16.53
CA GLU A 252 1.02 -2.94 -17.06
C GLU A 252 0.59 -1.72 -16.22
N TYR A 253 0.00 -0.75 -16.89
CA TYR A 253 -0.40 0.51 -16.29
C TYR A 253 -1.83 0.87 -16.71
N ARG A 254 -2.61 1.38 -15.75
CA ARG A 254 -3.99 1.85 -15.92
C ARG A 254 -4.08 3.17 -16.70
N ALA A 255 -2.97 3.90 -16.84
CA ALA A 255 -2.91 5.18 -17.55
C ALA A 255 -2.04 5.09 -18.80
N LYS A 256 -2.37 5.91 -19.81
CA LYS A 256 -1.62 6.01 -21.07
C LYS A 256 -0.14 6.35 -20.86
N THR A 257 0.16 7.17 -19.85
CA THR A 257 1.52 7.51 -19.45
C THR A 257 1.91 6.65 -18.25
N PRO A 258 2.84 5.70 -18.41
CA PRO A 258 3.28 4.85 -17.31
C PRO A 258 3.87 5.64 -16.17
N SER A 259 3.36 5.33 -14.98
CA SER A 259 3.86 5.84 -13.71
C SER A 259 3.61 4.78 -12.65
N ILE A 260 4.44 4.78 -11.60
CA ILE A 260 4.26 3.91 -10.43
C ILE A 260 2.86 4.12 -9.82
N ARG A 261 2.32 5.33 -9.91
CA ARG A 261 0.99 5.67 -9.39
C ARG A 261 -0.16 5.05 -10.16
N ALA A 262 0.03 4.76 -11.45
CA ALA A 262 -0.98 4.15 -12.31
C ALA A 262 -0.74 2.65 -12.57
N MET A 263 0.26 2.05 -11.92
CA MET A 263 0.59 0.62 -12.08
C MET A 263 -0.51 -0.28 -11.51
N THR A 264 -0.76 -1.42 -12.14
CA THR A 264 -1.68 -2.45 -11.62
C THR A 264 -1.12 -3.13 -10.36
N THR A 265 -1.97 -3.85 -9.63
CA THR A 265 -1.53 -4.69 -8.50
C THR A 265 -0.64 -5.85 -8.94
N ILE A 266 -0.91 -6.47 -10.09
CA ILE A 266 -0.06 -7.52 -10.68
C ILE A 266 1.35 -6.99 -10.96
N SER A 267 1.45 -5.80 -11.56
CA SER A 267 2.75 -5.19 -11.87
C SER A 267 3.49 -4.72 -10.63
N ALA A 268 2.77 -4.27 -9.60
CA ALA A 268 3.37 -3.99 -8.30
C ALA A 268 3.89 -5.28 -7.64
N HIS A 269 3.14 -6.38 -7.73
CA HIS A 269 3.60 -7.70 -7.29
C HIS A 269 4.87 -8.15 -8.03
N ASN A 270 4.91 -8.03 -9.36
CA ASN A 270 6.11 -8.33 -10.15
C ASN A 270 7.33 -7.49 -9.73
N ALA A 271 7.14 -6.20 -9.46
CA ALA A 271 8.21 -5.37 -8.95
C ALA A 271 8.69 -5.84 -7.55
N MET A 272 7.75 -6.21 -6.66
CA MET A 272 8.08 -6.76 -5.35
C MET A 272 8.81 -8.11 -5.42
N ARG A 273 8.58 -8.94 -6.45
CA ARG A 273 9.38 -10.16 -6.68
C ARG A 273 10.86 -9.81 -6.88
N GLY A 274 11.14 -8.74 -7.64
CA GLY A 274 12.49 -8.23 -7.82
C GLY A 274 13.07 -7.61 -6.54
N VAL A 275 12.28 -6.79 -5.82
CA VAL A 275 12.71 -6.18 -4.54
C VAL A 275 13.11 -7.26 -3.55
N GLU A 276 12.25 -8.27 -3.35
CA GLU A 276 12.52 -9.38 -2.46
C GLU A 276 13.80 -10.12 -2.85
N ARG A 277 13.96 -10.43 -4.14
CA ARG A 277 15.16 -11.13 -4.64
C ARG A 277 16.45 -10.36 -4.36
N LEU A 278 16.41 -9.03 -4.46
CA LEU A 278 17.55 -8.16 -4.16
C LEU A 278 17.84 -8.10 -2.66
N LEU A 279 16.80 -8.06 -1.82
CA LEU A 279 16.94 -7.98 -0.37
C LEU A 279 17.35 -9.31 0.29
N ARG A 280 16.92 -10.46 -0.22
CA ARG A 280 17.19 -11.79 0.39
C ARG A 280 18.69 -12.08 0.57
N GLY A 281 19.53 -11.59 -0.34
CA GLY A 281 20.98 -11.79 -0.32
C GLY A 281 21.76 -10.51 -0.01
N TRP A 282 21.16 -9.56 0.70
CA TRP A 282 21.76 -8.24 0.90
C TRP A 282 23.19 -8.29 1.48
N PRO A 283 24.15 -7.46 1.01
CA PRO A 283 24.07 -6.56 -0.16
C PRO A 283 24.39 -7.25 -1.49
N PHE A 284 24.91 -8.47 -1.49
CA PHE A 284 25.42 -9.14 -2.69
C PHE A 284 24.35 -9.55 -3.70
N GLY A 285 23.11 -9.72 -3.24
CA GLY A 285 21.95 -9.85 -4.12
C GLY A 285 21.82 -8.65 -5.05
N LEU A 286 22.07 -7.43 -4.56
CA LEU A 286 22.11 -6.21 -5.35
C LEU A 286 23.40 -6.10 -6.16
N VAL A 287 24.55 -6.24 -5.49
CA VAL A 287 25.87 -6.01 -6.09
C VAL A 287 26.15 -6.96 -7.26
N GLY A 288 25.86 -8.26 -7.09
CA GLY A 288 26.08 -9.26 -8.13
C GLY A 288 25.25 -8.96 -9.39
N LEU A 289 23.96 -8.66 -9.21
CA LEU A 289 23.06 -8.31 -10.31
C LEU A 289 23.46 -6.99 -10.99
N CYS A 290 23.94 -6.01 -10.22
CA CYS A 290 24.49 -4.78 -10.79
C CYS A 290 25.75 -5.06 -11.61
N GLY A 291 26.64 -5.94 -11.16
CA GLY A 291 27.81 -6.36 -11.91
C GLY A 291 27.45 -7.00 -13.26
N GLU A 292 26.51 -7.94 -13.26
CA GLU A 292 26.00 -8.61 -14.47
C GLU A 292 25.35 -7.61 -15.45
N ALA A 293 24.51 -6.71 -14.93
CA ALA A 293 23.85 -5.67 -15.73
C ALA A 293 24.78 -4.53 -16.19
N ARG A 294 26.03 -4.51 -15.73
CA ARG A 294 26.98 -3.39 -15.85
C ARG A 294 26.37 -2.07 -15.36
N ALA A 295 25.75 -2.13 -14.18
CA ALA A 295 25.02 -1.06 -13.50
C ALA A 295 25.84 -0.42 -12.37
N TRP A 296 25.68 0.90 -12.19
CA TRP A 296 26.43 1.68 -11.21
C TRP A 296 25.52 2.38 -10.19
N ALA A 297 26.12 2.91 -9.12
CA ALA A 297 25.43 3.54 -7.99
C ALA A 297 24.40 4.64 -8.35
N SER A 298 24.65 5.41 -9.41
CA SER A 298 23.76 6.47 -9.91
C SER A 298 22.42 5.97 -10.49
N TRP A 299 22.21 4.65 -10.53
CA TRP A 299 20.99 4.04 -11.10
C TRP A 299 19.92 3.72 -10.07
N ILE A 300 20.35 3.39 -8.84
CA ILE A 300 19.44 2.93 -7.79
C ILE A 300 18.99 4.12 -6.92
N VAL A 301 19.81 5.17 -6.87
CA VAL A 301 19.50 6.42 -6.21
C VAL A 301 19.05 7.42 -7.26
N PRO A 302 17.76 7.81 -7.29
CA PRO A 302 17.35 8.98 -8.04
C PRO A 302 18.08 10.21 -7.47
N GLU A 303 18.72 11.02 -8.30
CA GLU A 303 19.12 12.39 -7.96
C GLU A 303 17.86 13.30 -7.89
N GLU A 304 16.85 12.89 -7.13
CA GLU A 304 15.66 13.71 -6.85
C GLU A 304 15.95 14.60 -5.65
N THR A 305 15.88 15.92 -5.83
CA THR A 305 16.11 16.91 -4.79
C THR A 305 15.19 16.64 -3.59
N GLY A 306 15.78 16.35 -2.42
CA GLY A 306 15.05 16.08 -1.17
C GLY A 306 14.76 14.61 -0.86
N VAL A 307 15.10 13.65 -1.74
CA VAL A 307 14.98 12.21 -1.44
C VAL A 307 16.29 11.69 -0.84
N GLN A 308 16.31 11.51 0.48
CA GLN A 308 17.45 10.90 1.16
C GLN A 308 17.56 9.41 0.81
N THR A 309 18.73 8.97 0.33
CA THR A 309 19.00 7.54 0.13
C THR A 309 19.28 6.90 1.49
N PRO A 310 18.62 5.78 1.83
CA PRO A 310 18.93 5.05 3.06
C PRO A 310 20.41 4.70 3.17
N PHE A 311 21.00 4.91 4.35
CA PHE A 311 22.43 4.68 4.58
C PHE A 311 22.88 3.29 4.14
N ALA A 312 22.16 2.22 4.50
CA ALA A 312 22.51 0.85 4.11
C ALA A 312 22.63 0.69 2.58
N LEU A 313 21.69 1.29 1.83
CA LEU A 313 21.71 1.29 0.37
C LEU A 313 22.88 2.12 -0.17
N ARG A 314 23.11 3.31 0.39
CA ARG A 314 24.23 4.18 -0.01
C ARG A 314 25.58 3.51 0.24
N ASP A 315 25.75 2.89 1.41
CA ASP A 315 26.95 2.18 1.83
C ASP A 315 27.28 1.00 0.91
N ALA A 316 26.29 0.18 0.57
CA ALA A 316 26.46 -0.91 -0.41
C ALA A 316 26.87 -0.37 -1.79
N LEU A 317 26.21 0.69 -2.25
CA LEU A 317 26.52 1.31 -3.54
C LEU A 317 27.92 1.91 -3.58
N ASP A 318 28.33 2.61 -2.51
CA ASP A 318 29.63 3.26 -2.42
C ASP A 318 30.78 2.28 -2.22
N THR A 319 30.53 1.19 -1.51
CA THR A 319 31.55 0.17 -1.23
C THR A 319 31.84 -0.69 -2.47
N TYR A 320 30.80 -1.09 -3.20
CA TYR A 320 30.93 -2.11 -4.25
C TYR A 320 30.72 -1.59 -5.68
N LEU A 321 30.07 -0.44 -5.88
CA LEU A 321 29.59 0.00 -7.20
C LEU A 321 30.05 1.43 -7.59
N ARG A 322 31.17 1.92 -7.04
CA ARG A 322 31.76 3.22 -7.41
C ARG A 322 32.37 3.19 -8.83
N PRO A 323 32.18 4.24 -9.64
CA PRO A 323 32.92 4.40 -10.90
C PRO A 323 34.41 4.57 -10.57
N GLY A 324 35.22 3.55 -10.87
CA GLY A 324 36.67 3.57 -10.63
C GLY A 324 37.19 2.61 -9.56
N SER A 325 36.35 1.78 -8.92
CA SER A 325 36.88 0.61 -8.21
C SER A 325 37.43 -0.38 -9.25
N SER A 326 38.70 -0.70 -9.08
CA SER A 326 39.60 -1.39 -10.00
C SER A 326 39.27 -2.86 -10.31
N ASN A 327 38.01 -3.28 -10.27
CA ASN A 327 37.58 -4.61 -10.73
C ASN A 327 37.19 -4.63 -12.22
N ALA A 328 37.58 -3.59 -12.97
CA ALA A 328 37.52 -3.54 -14.43
C ALA A 328 38.93 -3.70 -15.03
N ARG A 329 39.55 -4.85 -14.78
CA ARG A 329 40.33 -5.65 -15.75
C ARG A 329 40.20 -7.11 -15.36
#